data_AF-A0A7R9IUA2-F1
#
_entry.id   AF-A0A7R9IUA2-F1
#
_cell.length_a   1.000
_cell.length_b   1.000
_cell.length_c   1.000
_cell.angle_alpha   90.00
_cell.angle_beta   90.00
_cell.angle_gamma   90.00
#
_symmetry.space_group_name_H-M   'P 1'
#
loop_
_entity.id
_entity.type
_entity.pdbx_description
1 polymer ?
#
loop_
_entity_poly.entity_id
_entity_poly.type
_entity_poly.pdbx_seq_one_letter_code
_entity_poly.pdbx_strand_id
1 'polypeptide(L)'
;MSEKKWELRQMYNDIRTMRGLSEDCAKSPLHRLICALVELTVTPDKQVSEEASRCLGELGPVDLATMILKPEQGHVASKPLKNKEGSLVTLARHVIQLMAEYLVDPHISVTQAASDALYSVLSTEQGRAAADVKIPDGVQLERSIIVPFYHCGEARGKWGLVVSEDHMSQVVDQGYLWVPVEDCTHDTWITNLVCTLLEAYPEDSFLRQLAPVCRVKV
;
A
#
# COMPACT_ATOMS: atom_id res chain seq x y z
N MET A 1 36.32 -7.39 8.57
CA MET A 1 35.66 -6.06 8.47
C MET A 1 36.43 -4.94 9.20
N SER A 2 37.76 -4.82 9.05
CA SER A 2 38.56 -3.86 9.86
C SER A 2 39.06 -2.62 9.11
N GLU A 3 38.82 -2.49 7.80
CA GLU A 3 39.51 -1.49 6.97
C GLU A 3 38.78 -0.14 6.85
N LYS A 4 37.47 -0.05 7.16
CA LYS A 4 36.64 1.16 6.95
C LYS A 4 35.97 1.70 8.22
N LYS A 5 36.54 1.42 9.40
CA LYS A 5 36.00 1.91 10.69
C LYS A 5 35.95 3.44 10.78
N TRP A 6 36.83 4.15 10.07
CA TRP A 6 36.84 5.61 10.05
C TRP A 6 35.66 6.18 9.23
N GLU A 7 35.34 5.57 8.08
CA GLU A 7 34.17 5.95 7.26
C GLU A 7 32.88 5.75 8.03
N LEU A 8 32.77 4.63 8.76
CA LEU A 8 31.62 4.36 9.61
C LEU A 8 31.46 5.41 10.72
N ARG A 9 32.55 5.80 11.39
CA ARG A 9 32.53 6.87 12.39
C ARG A 9 32.13 8.21 11.80
N GLN A 10 32.56 8.50 10.57
CA GLN A 10 32.15 9.71 9.87
C GLN A 10 30.64 9.70 9.58
N MET A 11 30.10 8.60 9.05
CA MET A 11 28.65 8.45 8.84
C MET A 11 27.83 8.61 10.12
N TYR A 12 28.34 8.11 11.26
CA TYR A 12 27.72 8.32 12.56
C TYR A 12 27.72 9.80 13.00
N ASN A 13 28.80 10.52 12.77
CA ASN A 13 28.85 11.95 13.07
C ASN A 13 27.91 12.76 12.18
N ASP A 14 27.84 12.43 10.89
CA ASP A 14 26.96 13.09 9.94
C ASP A 14 25.50 12.97 10.39
N ILE A 15 25.08 11.76 10.80
CA ILE A 15 23.74 11.51 11.34
C ILE A 15 23.46 12.33 12.61
N ARG A 16 24.41 12.45 13.54
CA ARG A 16 24.23 13.25 14.76
C ARG A 16 24.03 14.74 14.49
N THR A 17 24.50 15.23 13.35
CA THR A 17 24.32 16.63 12.94
C THR A 17 23.05 16.87 12.13
N MET A 18 22.35 15.81 11.70
CA MET A 18 21.09 15.93 10.97
C MET A 18 19.93 16.28 11.90
N ARG A 19 18.90 16.94 11.35
CA ARG A 19 17.69 17.34 12.09
C ARG A 19 16.78 16.16 12.48
N GLY A 20 17.04 14.96 11.96
CA GLY A 20 16.25 13.75 12.24
C GLY A 20 14.92 13.66 11.49
N LEU A 21 14.67 14.53 10.50
CA LEU A 21 13.44 14.51 9.69
C LEU A 21 13.46 13.40 8.63
N SER A 22 12.27 12.97 8.20
CA SER A 22 12.08 11.86 7.23
C SER A 22 12.91 12.05 5.95
N GLU A 23 12.96 13.27 5.42
CA GLU A 23 13.72 13.60 4.20
C GLU A 23 15.24 13.50 4.37
N ASP A 24 15.75 13.82 5.56
CA ASP A 24 17.17 13.73 5.89
C ASP A 24 17.57 12.27 6.15
N CYS A 25 16.68 11.51 6.81
CA CYS A 25 16.85 10.08 7.04
C CYS A 25 16.89 9.29 5.72
N ALA A 26 16.02 9.63 4.77
CA ALA A 26 15.98 9.00 3.44
C ALA A 26 17.27 9.18 2.62
N LYS A 27 18.06 10.22 2.88
CA LYS A 27 19.34 10.49 2.18
C LYS A 27 20.53 9.83 2.86
N SER A 28 20.42 9.47 4.14
CA SER A 28 21.52 8.90 4.90
C SER A 28 21.78 7.44 4.51
N PRO A 29 22.98 7.10 4.00
CA PRO A 29 23.31 5.72 3.63
C PRO A 29 23.27 4.76 4.82
N LEU A 30 23.72 5.22 5.99
CA LEU A 30 23.75 4.40 7.21
C LEU A 30 22.33 4.16 7.74
N HIS A 31 21.44 5.16 7.66
CA HIS A 31 20.04 4.98 8.04
C HIS A 31 19.32 3.97 7.13
N ARG A 32 19.50 4.09 5.80
CA ARG A 32 18.96 3.14 4.83
C ARG A 32 19.48 1.73 5.04
N LEU A 33 20.76 1.58 5.38
CA LEU A 33 21.37 0.29 5.71
C LEU A 33 20.72 -0.31 6.97
N ILE A 34 20.55 0.49 8.02
CA ILE A 34 19.88 0.04 9.26
C ILE A 34 18.45 -0.40 8.96
N CYS A 35 17.68 0.39 8.21
CA CYS A 35 16.32 0.03 7.80
C CYS A 35 16.29 -1.31 7.05
N ALA A 36 17.16 -1.48 6.05
CA ALA A 36 17.23 -2.69 5.26
C ALA A 36 17.63 -3.91 6.11
N LEU A 37 18.60 -3.76 7.02
CA LEU A 37 19.00 -4.83 7.93
C LEU A 37 17.86 -5.22 8.89
N VAL A 38 17.13 -4.24 9.44
CA VAL A 38 15.94 -4.51 10.27
C VAL A 38 14.88 -5.27 9.48
N GLU A 39 14.57 -4.87 8.24
CA GLU A 39 13.64 -5.61 7.38
C GLU A 39 14.11 -7.05 7.12
N LEU A 40 15.41 -7.25 6.91
CA LEU A 40 15.99 -8.59 6.72
C LEU A 40 15.92 -9.46 7.99
N THR A 41 15.91 -8.88 9.19
CA THR A 41 15.76 -9.68 10.43
C THR A 41 14.41 -10.38 10.54
N VAL A 42 13.38 -9.86 9.87
CA VAL A 42 12.00 -10.41 9.90
C VAL A 42 11.76 -11.42 8.77
N THR A 43 12.76 -11.68 7.91
CA THR A 43 12.61 -12.64 6.81
C THR A 43 12.50 -14.09 7.31
N PRO A 44 11.77 -14.96 6.58
CA PRO A 44 11.61 -16.37 6.96
C PRO A 44 12.88 -17.20 6.76
N ASP A 45 13.85 -16.71 5.98
CA ASP A 45 15.16 -17.33 5.84
C ASP A 45 15.99 -17.09 7.09
N LYS A 46 16.13 -18.14 7.89
CA LYS A 46 16.86 -18.10 9.17
C LYS A 46 18.32 -17.68 9.01
N GLN A 47 19.00 -18.08 7.92
CA GLN A 47 20.40 -17.72 7.72
C GLN A 47 20.54 -16.22 7.43
N VAL A 48 19.63 -15.67 6.63
CA VAL A 48 19.59 -14.23 6.33
C VAL A 48 19.24 -13.42 7.57
N SER A 49 18.22 -13.85 8.33
CA SER A 49 17.80 -13.19 9.57
C SER A 49 18.91 -13.17 10.63
N GLU A 50 19.64 -14.28 10.82
CA GLU A 50 20.75 -14.36 11.76
C GLU A 50 21.93 -13.47 11.34
N GLU A 51 22.30 -13.45 10.07
CA GLU A 51 23.42 -12.63 9.60
C GLU A 51 23.08 -11.14 9.61
N ALA A 52 21.84 -10.77 9.28
CA ALA A 52 21.33 -9.40 9.42
C ALA A 52 21.38 -8.94 10.88
N SER A 53 20.99 -9.82 11.82
CA SER A 53 21.06 -9.54 13.26
C SER A 53 22.50 -9.35 13.74
N ARG A 54 23.46 -10.16 13.24
CA ARG A 54 24.89 -9.96 13.52
C ARG A 54 25.40 -8.63 12.99
N CYS A 55 25.01 -8.25 11.78
CA CYS A 55 25.38 -6.96 11.21
C CYS A 55 24.87 -5.79 12.06
N LEU A 56 23.63 -5.86 12.56
CA LEU A 56 23.11 -4.87 13.51
C LEU A 56 23.86 -4.88 14.84
N GLY A 57 24.26 -6.06 15.34
CA GLY A 57 25.08 -6.19 16.54
C GLY A 57 26.47 -5.54 16.40
N GLU A 58 27.11 -5.69 15.23
CA GLU A 58 28.39 -5.05 14.89
C GLU A 58 28.27 -3.53 14.74
N LEU A 59 27.14 -3.04 14.20
CA LEU A 59 26.86 -1.60 14.12
C LEU A 59 26.67 -0.99 15.52
N GLY A 60 26.13 -1.79 16.46
CA GLY A 60 25.92 -1.42 17.85
C GLY A 60 24.76 -0.45 18.07
N PRO A 61 24.50 -0.05 19.32
CA PRO A 61 23.44 0.88 19.64
C PRO A 61 23.76 2.26 19.06
N VAL A 62 23.00 2.63 18.04
CA VAL A 62 22.98 3.99 17.49
C VAL A 62 22.05 4.82 18.36
N ASP A 63 22.45 6.04 18.70
CA ASP A 63 21.54 7.00 19.34
C ASP A 63 20.49 7.45 18.32
N LEU A 64 19.44 6.63 18.18
CA LEU A 64 18.31 6.81 17.27
C LEU A 64 17.16 7.57 17.93
N ALA A 65 17.34 8.05 19.16
CA ALA A 65 16.27 8.66 19.97
C ALA A 65 15.59 9.87 19.30
N THR A 66 16.16 10.39 18.21
CA THR A 66 15.63 11.51 17.43
C THR A 66 15.45 11.22 15.94
N MET A 67 15.69 9.99 15.47
CA MET A 67 15.57 9.62 14.05
C MET A 67 14.27 8.84 13.79
N ILE A 68 13.55 9.21 12.73
CA ILE A 68 12.42 8.43 12.24
C ILE A 68 12.97 7.10 11.68
N LEU A 69 12.66 5.98 12.33
CA LEU A 69 13.26 4.66 12.01
C LEU A 69 12.90 4.13 10.63
N LYS A 70 11.75 4.52 10.07
CA LYS A 70 11.37 4.23 8.69
C LYS A 70 10.92 5.54 8.05
N PRO A 71 11.72 6.13 7.14
CA PRO A 71 11.22 7.24 6.33
C PRO A 71 10.02 6.70 5.57
N GLU A 72 8.98 7.52 5.33
CA GLU A 72 7.92 7.12 4.41
C GLU A 72 8.56 6.84 3.04
N GLN A 73 8.83 5.56 2.77
CA GLN A 73 9.36 5.10 1.50
C GLN A 73 8.24 5.25 0.50
N GLY A 74 8.16 6.37 -0.21
CA GLY A 74 7.52 6.39 -1.52
C GLY A 74 6.13 5.75 -1.58
N HIS A 75 5.36 5.67 -0.48
CA HIS A 75 4.00 6.14 -0.60
C HIS A 75 4.22 7.44 -1.32
N VAL A 76 3.63 7.56 -2.49
CA VAL A 76 3.31 8.86 -3.02
C VAL A 76 2.50 9.44 -1.86
N ALA A 77 3.18 10.01 -0.85
CA ALA A 77 2.66 10.86 0.18
C ALA A 77 2.03 11.87 -0.70
N SER A 78 0.73 11.64 -0.92
CA SER A 78 0.00 12.08 -2.08
C SER A 78 0.38 13.53 -2.17
N LYS A 79 1.32 13.90 -3.06
CA LYS A 79 1.74 15.30 -3.17
C LYS A 79 0.40 15.93 -3.39
N PRO A 80 -0.18 16.67 -2.41
CA PRO A 80 -1.62 16.82 -2.32
C PRO A 80 -2.01 17.27 -3.70
N LEU A 81 -2.65 16.36 -4.46
CA LEU A 81 -2.58 16.40 -5.91
C LEU A 81 -3.05 17.80 -6.24
N LYS A 82 -2.13 18.67 -6.67
CA LYS A 82 -2.43 20.08 -6.98
C LYS A 82 -3.31 20.16 -8.23
N ASN A 83 -3.99 19.06 -8.54
CA ASN A 83 -4.81 18.81 -9.67
C ASN A 83 -6.23 18.98 -9.17
N LYS A 84 -7.02 19.70 -9.96
CA LYS A 84 -8.45 19.92 -9.77
C LYS A 84 -9.30 18.63 -9.91
N GLU A 85 -8.67 17.46 -9.77
CA GLU A 85 -9.30 16.15 -9.88
C GLU A 85 -9.95 15.80 -8.54
N GLY A 86 -11.20 15.31 -8.58
CA GLY A 86 -11.89 14.88 -7.37
C GLY A 86 -11.14 13.75 -6.66
N SER A 87 -11.24 13.69 -5.33
CA SER A 87 -10.64 12.63 -4.48
C SER A 87 -10.95 11.22 -4.99
N LEU A 88 -12.13 11.03 -5.58
CA LEU A 88 -12.60 9.77 -6.16
C LEU A 88 -11.85 9.32 -7.42
N VAL A 89 -11.48 10.26 -8.29
CA VAL A 89 -10.68 9.95 -9.49
C VAL A 89 -9.27 9.51 -9.07
N THR A 90 -8.73 10.15 -8.03
CA THR A 90 -7.45 9.75 -7.43
C THR A 90 -7.50 8.36 -6.84
N LEU A 91 -8.57 8.04 -6.09
CA LEU A 91 -8.78 6.70 -5.54
C LEU A 91 -8.90 5.65 -6.65
N ALA A 92 -9.74 5.90 -7.68
CA ALA A 92 -9.85 5.02 -8.85
C ALA A 92 -8.50 4.75 -9.49
N ARG A 93 -7.66 5.77 -9.63
CA ARG A 93 -6.33 5.64 -10.24
C ARG A 93 -5.44 4.67 -9.46
N HIS A 94 -5.37 4.81 -8.14
CA HIS A 94 -4.58 3.90 -7.30
C HIS A 94 -5.10 2.47 -7.40
N VAL A 95 -6.42 2.32 -7.38
CA VAL A 95 -7.05 1.00 -7.53
C VAL A 95 -6.74 0.37 -8.89
N ILE A 96 -6.86 1.13 -9.98
CA ILE A 96 -6.52 0.66 -11.34
C ILE A 96 -5.05 0.21 -11.41
N GLN A 97 -4.13 0.98 -10.84
CA GLN A 97 -2.71 0.63 -10.82
C GLN A 97 -2.47 -0.68 -10.06
N LEU A 98 -3.02 -0.80 -8.86
CA LEU A 98 -2.87 -2.00 -8.03
C LEU A 98 -3.50 -3.23 -8.69
N MET A 99 -4.70 -3.10 -9.27
CA MET A 99 -5.35 -4.22 -9.96
C MET A 99 -4.56 -4.67 -11.18
N ALA A 100 -3.95 -3.73 -11.91
CA ALA A 100 -3.14 -4.08 -13.06
C ALA A 100 -1.84 -4.82 -12.68
N GLU A 101 -1.24 -4.49 -11.53
CA GLU A 101 -0.13 -5.27 -10.95
C GLU A 101 -0.57 -6.71 -10.60
N TYR A 102 -1.82 -6.89 -10.16
CA TYR A 102 -2.39 -8.20 -9.83
C TYR A 102 -2.81 -9.04 -11.05
N LEU A 103 -2.84 -8.47 -12.25
CA LEU A 103 -3.13 -9.24 -13.47
C LEU A 103 -2.03 -10.26 -13.81
N VAL A 104 -0.82 -10.07 -13.28
CA VAL A 104 0.32 -10.98 -13.47
C VAL A 104 0.62 -11.83 -12.25
N ASP A 105 -0.30 -11.87 -11.28
CA ASP A 105 -0.17 -12.70 -10.08
C ASP A 105 -0.13 -14.20 -10.43
N PRO A 106 0.71 -15.02 -9.77
CA PRO A 106 0.77 -16.45 -10.01
C PRO A 106 -0.53 -17.19 -9.65
N HIS A 107 -1.37 -16.63 -8.76
CA HIS A 107 -2.62 -17.24 -8.36
C HIS A 107 -3.78 -16.77 -9.25
N ILE A 108 -4.36 -17.72 -9.98
CA ILE A 108 -5.48 -17.45 -10.89
C ILE A 108 -6.68 -16.78 -10.21
N SER A 109 -6.92 -17.07 -8.93
CA SER A 109 -7.98 -16.45 -8.12
C SER A 109 -7.76 -14.95 -7.91
N VAL A 110 -6.50 -14.55 -7.70
CA VAL A 110 -6.12 -13.13 -7.59
C VAL A 110 -6.31 -12.45 -8.93
N THR A 111 -5.83 -13.07 -10.02
CA THR A 111 -5.98 -12.53 -11.38
C THR A 111 -7.45 -12.33 -11.76
N GLN A 112 -8.31 -13.29 -11.43
CA GLN A 112 -9.76 -13.22 -11.69
C GLN A 112 -10.41 -12.09 -10.88
N ALA A 113 -10.19 -12.06 -9.56
CA ALA A 113 -10.77 -11.01 -8.71
C ALA A 113 -10.29 -9.60 -9.13
N ALA A 114 -9.01 -9.47 -9.49
CA ALA A 114 -8.44 -8.22 -9.98
C ALA A 114 -9.04 -7.81 -11.34
N SER A 115 -9.28 -8.78 -12.24
CA SER A 115 -9.92 -8.55 -13.54
C SER A 115 -11.35 -8.03 -13.38
N ASP A 116 -12.13 -8.65 -12.50
CA ASP A 116 -13.52 -8.26 -12.23
C ASP A 116 -13.59 -6.87 -11.58
N ALA A 117 -12.70 -6.61 -10.62
CA ALA A 117 -12.57 -5.30 -9.98
C ALA A 117 -12.16 -4.21 -10.99
N LEU A 118 -11.18 -4.50 -11.86
CA LEU A 118 -10.73 -3.57 -12.90
C LEU A 118 -11.83 -3.26 -13.92
N TYR A 119 -12.59 -4.28 -14.34
CA TYR A 119 -13.75 -4.11 -15.20
C TYR A 119 -14.83 -3.24 -14.54
N SER A 120 -15.12 -3.50 -13.26
CA SER A 120 -16.08 -2.70 -12.49
C SER A 120 -15.66 -1.25 -12.41
N VAL A 121 -14.39 -0.96 -12.06
CA VAL A 121 -13.88 0.42 -11.96
C VAL A 121 -13.95 1.14 -13.32
N LEU A 122 -13.47 0.51 -14.40
CA LEU A 122 -13.44 1.13 -15.74
C LEU A 122 -14.83 1.24 -16.39
N SER A 123 -15.84 0.57 -15.84
CA SER A 123 -17.23 0.76 -16.26
C SER A 123 -17.81 2.13 -15.87
N THR A 124 -17.13 2.88 -14.99
CA THR A 124 -17.65 4.10 -14.35
C THR A 124 -17.02 5.40 -14.87
N GLU A 125 -17.71 6.53 -14.71
CA GLU A 125 -17.20 7.85 -15.15
C GLU A 125 -15.86 8.20 -14.50
N GLN A 126 -15.72 8.00 -13.19
CA GLN A 126 -14.51 8.30 -12.43
C GLN A 126 -13.35 7.38 -12.81
N GLY A 127 -13.60 6.09 -13.00
CA GLY A 127 -12.58 5.13 -13.42
C GLY A 127 -12.06 5.41 -14.83
N ARG A 128 -12.94 5.78 -15.77
CA ARG A 128 -12.52 6.22 -17.11
C ARG A 128 -11.73 7.52 -17.07
N ALA A 129 -12.19 8.50 -16.28
CA ALA A 129 -11.45 9.74 -16.06
C ALA A 129 -10.07 9.49 -15.44
N ALA A 130 -9.96 8.54 -14.50
CA ALA A 130 -8.70 8.16 -13.87
C ALA A 130 -7.71 7.52 -14.85
N ALA A 131 -8.21 6.71 -15.78
CA ALA A 131 -7.44 6.02 -16.81
C ALA A 131 -7.02 6.92 -18.00
N ASP A 132 -7.75 8.02 -18.24
CA ASP A 132 -7.46 8.96 -19.33
C ASP A 132 -6.33 9.96 -19.02
N VAL A 133 -6.04 10.18 -17.73
CA VAL A 133 -5.01 11.13 -17.30
C VAL A 133 -3.63 10.53 -17.54
N LYS A 134 -2.81 11.20 -18.36
CA LYS A 134 -1.38 10.90 -18.50
C LYS A 134 -0.72 11.01 -17.13
N ILE A 135 -0.29 9.88 -16.57
CA ILE A 135 0.37 9.79 -15.28
C ILE A 135 1.65 10.65 -15.35
N PRO A 136 1.78 11.72 -14.55
CA PRO A 136 3.04 12.43 -14.41
C PRO A 136 3.98 11.55 -13.58
N ASP A 137 5.13 11.23 -14.18
CA ASP A 137 6.31 10.60 -13.57
C ASP A 137 6.16 9.16 -13.02
N GLY A 138 6.76 8.21 -13.73
CA GLY A 138 7.46 7.07 -13.12
C GLY A 138 6.86 5.68 -13.34
N VAL A 139 5.53 5.53 -13.33
CA VAL A 139 4.86 4.26 -13.62
C VAL A 139 3.79 4.52 -14.66
N GLN A 140 4.18 4.50 -15.93
CA GLN A 140 3.20 4.47 -17.00
C GLN A 140 2.55 3.10 -16.95
N LEU A 141 1.37 3.00 -16.35
CA LEU A 141 0.52 1.86 -16.57
C LEU A 141 0.29 1.79 -18.09
N GLU A 142 0.84 0.77 -18.75
CA GLU A 142 0.70 0.66 -20.19
C GLU A 142 -0.79 0.55 -20.50
N ARG A 143 -1.32 1.54 -21.21
CA ARG A 143 -2.75 1.63 -21.51
C ARG A 143 -3.26 0.36 -22.21
N SER A 144 -2.38 -0.33 -22.95
CA SER A 144 -2.63 -1.65 -23.55
C SER A 144 -3.11 -2.70 -22.55
N ILE A 145 -2.66 -2.67 -21.31
CA ILE A 145 -3.02 -3.64 -20.26
C ILE A 145 -4.48 -3.46 -19.84
N ILE A 146 -4.95 -2.21 -19.75
CA ILE A 146 -6.30 -1.90 -19.25
C ILE A 146 -7.37 -1.82 -20.35
N VAL A 147 -6.98 -1.64 -21.62
CA VAL A 147 -7.91 -1.55 -22.77
C VAL A 147 -8.93 -2.70 -22.83
N PRO A 148 -8.56 -3.98 -22.60
CA PRO A 148 -9.50 -5.10 -22.63
C PRO A 148 -10.65 -4.99 -21.61
N PHE A 149 -10.46 -4.21 -20.55
CA PHE A 149 -11.40 -4.08 -19.44
C PHE A 149 -12.34 -2.87 -19.59
N TYR A 150 -12.20 -2.08 -20.66
CA TYR A 150 -13.15 -1.00 -20.96
C TYR A 150 -14.50 -1.58 -21.40
N HIS A 151 -15.57 -1.08 -20.79
CA HIS A 151 -16.92 -1.40 -21.22
C HIS A 151 -17.23 -0.71 -22.57
N CYS A 152 -17.74 -1.47 -23.54
CA CYS A 152 -18.01 -0.99 -24.92
C CYS A 152 -19.25 -0.07 -25.05
N GLY A 153 -19.70 0.54 -23.95
CA GLY A 153 -20.90 1.38 -23.87
C GLY A 153 -20.68 2.67 -23.09
N GLU A 154 -21.75 3.44 -22.87
CA GLU A 154 -21.70 4.63 -22.02
C GLU A 154 -21.18 4.28 -20.61
N ALA A 155 -20.47 5.23 -20.00
CA ALA A 155 -20.02 5.04 -18.63
C ALA A 155 -21.26 4.92 -17.74
N ARG A 156 -21.21 4.00 -16.77
CA ARG A 156 -22.15 4.04 -15.66
C ARG A 156 -22.02 5.41 -14.98
N GLY A 157 -23.14 5.93 -14.51
CA GLY A 157 -23.20 7.22 -13.82
C GLY A 157 -22.26 7.28 -12.62
N LYS A 158 -22.17 8.47 -12.02
CA LYS A 158 -21.31 8.71 -10.86
C LYS A 158 -21.60 7.72 -9.72
N TRP A 159 -20.53 7.27 -9.05
CA TRP A 159 -20.61 6.32 -7.96
C TRP A 159 -21.57 6.72 -6.83
N GLY A 160 -22.34 5.76 -6.34
CA GLY A 160 -22.98 5.81 -5.04
C GLY A 160 -21.97 5.54 -3.92
N LEU A 161 -21.31 6.58 -3.40
CA LEU A 161 -20.59 6.50 -2.12
C LEU A 161 -21.48 6.76 -0.91
N VAL A 162 -22.77 7.02 -1.17
CA VAL A 162 -23.74 7.28 -0.11
C VAL A 162 -24.09 5.94 0.52
N VAL A 163 -23.41 5.64 1.62
CA VAL A 163 -23.81 4.58 2.54
C VAL A 163 -24.82 5.18 3.50
N SER A 164 -25.91 4.47 3.76
CA SER A 164 -26.83 4.84 4.85
C SER A 164 -26.06 4.76 6.17
N GLU A 165 -26.08 5.84 6.96
CA GLU A 165 -25.44 5.88 8.28
C GLU A 165 -25.96 4.75 9.18
N ASP A 166 -27.28 4.52 9.19
CA ASP A 166 -27.91 3.42 9.93
C ASP A 166 -27.38 2.05 9.48
N HIS A 167 -27.23 1.84 8.16
CA HIS A 167 -26.68 0.59 7.63
C HIS A 167 -25.21 0.41 8.01
N MET A 168 -24.42 1.49 7.92
CA MET A 168 -23.01 1.47 8.27
C MET A 168 -22.82 1.17 9.76
N SER A 169 -23.57 1.84 10.65
CA SER A 169 -23.55 1.56 12.09
C SER A 169 -23.92 0.12 12.41
N GLN A 170 -24.94 -0.45 11.75
CA GLN A 170 -25.30 -1.86 11.94
C GLN A 170 -24.19 -2.84 11.55
N VAL A 171 -23.45 -2.54 10.49
CA VAL A 171 -22.35 -3.38 10.01
C VAL A 171 -21.09 -3.20 10.87
N VAL A 172 -20.83 -1.98 11.32
CA VAL A 172 -19.57 -1.58 11.96
C VAL A 172 -19.61 -1.69 13.49
N ASP A 173 -20.76 -1.51 14.15
CA ASP A 173 -20.87 -1.54 15.63
C ASP A 173 -20.82 -2.97 16.22
N GLN A 174 -20.29 -3.92 15.45
CA GLN A 174 -20.07 -5.29 15.88
C GLN A 174 -18.77 -5.38 16.69
N GLY A 175 -18.87 -5.65 18.00
CA GLY A 175 -17.69 -5.69 18.89
C GLY A 175 -16.59 -6.67 18.43
N TYR A 176 -16.96 -7.78 17.81
CA TYR A 176 -16.04 -8.79 17.28
C TYR A 176 -15.26 -8.34 16.03
N LEU A 177 -15.73 -7.29 15.36
CA LEU A 177 -15.06 -6.73 14.18
C LEU A 177 -13.80 -5.96 14.58
N TRP A 178 -13.90 -5.22 15.68
CA TRP A 178 -12.83 -4.39 16.22
C TRP A 178 -11.91 -5.12 17.18
N VAL A 179 -12.43 -6.13 17.86
CA VAL A 179 -11.67 -6.96 18.79
C VAL A 179 -11.74 -8.40 18.29
N PRO A 180 -10.61 -8.98 17.84
CA PRO A 180 -10.59 -10.36 17.38
C PRO A 180 -11.06 -11.31 18.50
N VAL A 181 -12.01 -12.18 18.15
CA VAL A 181 -12.46 -13.29 19.02
C VAL A 181 -11.37 -14.37 19.00
N GLU A 182 -11.28 -15.19 20.06
CA GLU A 182 -10.17 -16.13 20.27
C GLU A 182 -9.85 -17.02 19.05
N ASP A 183 -8.54 -17.22 18.80
CA ASP A 183 -7.91 -18.03 17.74
C ASP A 183 -8.00 -17.54 16.27
N CYS A 184 -7.99 -16.22 15.99
CA CYS A 184 -7.77 -15.71 14.62
C CYS A 184 -6.37 -15.09 14.41
N THR A 185 -5.77 -15.33 13.24
CA THR A 185 -4.52 -14.64 12.85
C THR A 185 -4.77 -13.17 12.55
N HIS A 186 -3.74 -12.33 12.69
CA HIS A 186 -3.81 -10.91 12.36
C HIS A 186 -4.30 -10.67 10.93
N ASP A 187 -3.78 -11.43 9.97
CA ASP A 187 -4.14 -11.28 8.55
C ASP A 187 -5.61 -11.64 8.28
N THR A 188 -6.10 -12.70 8.94
CA THR A 188 -7.52 -13.08 8.87
C THR A 188 -8.40 -11.98 9.47
N TRP A 189 -8.00 -11.42 10.61
CA TRP A 189 -8.74 -10.36 11.28
C TRP A 189 -8.80 -9.08 10.43
N ILE A 190 -7.65 -8.60 9.92
CA ILE A 190 -7.60 -7.41 9.06
C ILE A 190 -8.38 -7.63 7.76
N THR A 191 -8.25 -8.79 7.11
CA THR A 191 -9.00 -9.10 5.90
C THR A 191 -10.50 -9.09 6.17
N ASN A 192 -10.95 -9.70 7.27
CA ASN A 192 -12.37 -9.67 7.65
C ASN A 192 -12.86 -8.26 7.95
N LEU A 193 -12.06 -7.46 8.67
CA LEU A 193 -12.37 -6.06 8.97
C LEU A 193 -12.57 -5.24 7.69
N VAL A 194 -11.59 -5.30 6.79
CA VAL A 194 -11.61 -4.54 5.53
C VAL A 194 -12.73 -5.01 4.63
N CYS A 195 -12.94 -6.33 4.45
CA CYS A 195 -14.02 -6.85 3.63
C CYS A 195 -15.40 -6.43 4.16
N THR A 196 -15.60 -6.47 5.49
CA THR A 196 -16.85 -6.04 6.11
C THR A 196 -17.12 -4.56 5.83
N LEU A 197 -16.11 -3.70 5.90
CA LEU A 197 -16.22 -2.27 5.56
C LEU A 197 -16.54 -2.06 4.08
N LEU A 198 -15.92 -2.81 3.17
CA LEU A 198 -16.19 -2.73 1.74
C LEU A 198 -17.60 -3.24 1.39
N GLU A 199 -18.08 -4.26 2.08
CA GLU A 199 -19.41 -4.85 1.93
C GLU A 199 -20.54 -3.98 2.53
N ALA A 200 -20.21 -2.98 3.33
CA ALA A 200 -21.18 -1.96 3.75
C ALA A 200 -21.58 -1.02 2.60
N TYR A 201 -20.77 -0.94 1.54
CA TYR A 201 -21.09 -0.11 0.38
C TYR A 201 -22.18 -0.74 -0.51
N PRO A 202 -22.98 0.08 -1.20
CA PRO A 202 -23.96 -0.37 -2.19
C PRO A 202 -23.38 -1.30 -3.27
N GLU A 203 -24.22 -2.15 -3.87
CA GLU A 203 -23.82 -3.12 -4.92
C GLU A 203 -23.23 -2.46 -6.17
N ASP A 204 -23.64 -1.22 -6.47
CA ASP A 204 -23.12 -0.42 -7.58
C ASP A 204 -21.79 0.28 -7.26
N SER A 205 -21.31 0.20 -6.01
CA SER A 205 -20.01 0.70 -5.61
C SER A 205 -18.90 -0.26 -6.03
N PHE A 206 -17.90 0.26 -6.74
CA PHE A 206 -16.69 -0.51 -7.05
C PHE A 206 -15.88 -0.88 -5.79
N LEU A 207 -16.05 -0.14 -4.68
CA LEU A 207 -15.35 -0.46 -3.42
C LEU A 207 -15.78 -1.83 -2.91
N ARG A 208 -17.07 -2.16 -3.00
CA ARG A 208 -17.59 -3.49 -2.68
C ARG A 208 -16.92 -4.57 -3.53
N GLN A 209 -16.62 -4.27 -4.79
CA GLN A 209 -15.95 -5.19 -5.72
C GLN A 209 -14.47 -5.41 -5.40
N LEU A 210 -13.88 -4.67 -4.45
CA LEU A 210 -12.54 -4.92 -3.95
C LEU A 210 -12.51 -6.00 -2.85
N ALA A 211 -13.65 -6.29 -2.20
CA ALA A 211 -13.70 -7.30 -1.15
C ALA A 211 -13.23 -8.70 -1.61
N PRO A 212 -13.63 -9.21 -2.80
CA PRO A 212 -13.10 -10.45 -3.33
C PRO A 212 -11.58 -10.44 -3.47
N VAL A 213 -10.98 -9.32 -3.89
CA VAL A 213 -9.53 -9.17 -4.05
C VAL A 213 -8.84 -9.28 -2.69
N CYS A 214 -9.35 -8.59 -1.66
CA CYS A 214 -8.81 -8.67 -0.30
C CYS A 214 -8.84 -10.10 0.28
N ARG A 215 -9.86 -10.90 -0.05
CA ARG A 215 -9.98 -12.28 0.44
C ARG A 215 -9.01 -13.26 -0.20
N VAL A 216 -8.63 -13.03 -1.47
CA VAL A 216 -7.77 -13.96 -2.22
C VAL A 216 -6.31 -13.54 -2.21
N LYS A 217 -6.02 -12.27 -1.95
CA LYS A 217 -4.66 -11.72 -1.89
C LYS A 217 -4.27 -11.51 -0.42
N VAL A 218 -3.97 -12.62 0.26
CA VAL A 218 -3.49 -12.68 1.66
C VAL A 218 -2.03 -13.08 1.67
#